data_AF-A0A0D6M9P5-F1
#
_entry.id   AF-A0A0D6M9P5-F1
#
_cell.length_a   1.000
_cell.length_b   1.000
_cell.length_c   1.000
_cell.angle_alpha   90.00
_cell.angle_beta   90.00
_cell.angle_gamma   90.00
#
_symmetry.space_group_name_H-M   'P 1'
#
loop_
_entity.id
_entity.type
_entity.pdbx_description
1 polymer ?
#
loop_
_entity_poly.entity_id
_entity_poly.type
_entity_poly.pdbx_seq_one_letter_code
_entity_poly.pdbx_strand_id
1 'polypeptide(L)'
;MSGLVATLYLKPRQHRFKDKRARQISDPTKAILGKNKLDVVSCKSSIYPYFISNVASNLFQGFLMIWWGWLAFNTASNYSVSRYQWTEGMRSAVGTIMASAGGGTVTVLISRWTTKKIQVDMLIDGMLASLVSSTAGCLFFTPWQATLVGAIGSAMALLIYPLLEKAQIDDPVGVVPVHVVGSVWGMISPAIFVCRDFGLEDHQVSSHVVEISSLK
;
A
#
# COMPACT_ATOMS: atom_id res chain seq x y z
N MET A 1 7.31 3.55 -10.93
CA MET A 1 7.54 4.54 -12.01
C MET A 1 7.08 4.05 -13.38
N SER A 2 7.42 2.83 -13.81
CA SER A 2 6.93 2.26 -15.09
C SER A 2 5.40 2.29 -15.25
N GLY A 3 4.65 1.98 -14.18
CA GLY A 3 3.19 2.06 -14.18
C GLY A 3 2.64 3.47 -14.49
N LEU A 4 3.29 4.52 -13.98
CA LEU A 4 2.92 5.91 -14.29
C LEU A 4 3.20 6.26 -15.75
N VAL A 5 4.33 5.81 -16.30
CA VAL A 5 4.65 6.02 -17.71
C VAL A 5 3.62 5.33 -18.60
N ALA A 6 3.21 4.11 -18.25
CA ALA A 6 2.17 3.38 -18.96
C ALA A 6 0.80 4.09 -18.90
N THR A 7 0.38 4.60 -17.73
CA THR A 7 -0.90 5.33 -17.60
C THR A 7 -0.90 6.64 -18.37
N LEU A 8 0.24 7.33 -18.47
CA LEU A 8 0.39 8.52 -19.31
C LEU A 8 0.37 8.17 -20.80
N TYR A 9 1.03 7.07 -21.21
CA TYR A 9 1.11 6.65 -22.60
C TYR A 9 -0.21 6.13 -23.16
N LEU A 10 -0.92 5.29 -22.38
CA LEU A 10 -2.17 4.65 -22.82
C LEU A 10 -3.37 5.61 -22.92
N LYS A 11 -3.20 6.86 -22.47
CA LYS A 11 -4.25 7.88 -22.32
C LYS A 11 -5.44 7.42 -21.44
N PRO A 12 -6.25 8.36 -20.94
CA PRO A 12 -7.44 8.02 -20.15
C PRO A 12 -8.44 7.19 -20.94
N ARG A 13 -9.18 6.31 -20.24
CA ARG A 13 -10.28 5.56 -20.86
C ARG A 13 -11.30 6.51 -21.47
N GLN A 14 -11.88 6.09 -22.59
CA GLN A 14 -12.87 6.88 -23.32
C GLN A 14 -14.02 7.32 -22.39
N HIS A 15 -14.37 8.61 -22.46
CA HIS A 15 -15.42 9.25 -21.67
C HIS A 15 -15.21 9.37 -20.15
N ARG A 16 -14.04 9.00 -19.59
CA ARG A 16 -13.79 9.10 -18.13
C ARG A 16 -13.93 10.53 -17.59
N PHE A 17 -13.43 11.53 -18.32
CA PHE A 17 -13.41 12.94 -17.88
C PHE A 17 -14.33 13.86 -18.67
N LYS A 18 -15.17 13.32 -19.57
CA LYS A 18 -16.08 14.13 -20.41
C LYS A 18 -17.38 14.55 -19.69
N ASP A 19 -17.83 13.78 -18.70
CA ASP A 19 -19.09 14.04 -17.99
C ASP A 19 -18.82 14.70 -16.62
N LYS A 20 -18.75 16.05 -16.58
CA LYS A 20 -18.57 16.83 -15.33
C LYS A 20 -19.74 16.70 -14.32
N ARG A 21 -20.79 15.92 -14.62
CA ARG A 21 -22.01 15.77 -13.81
C ARG A 21 -22.11 14.48 -12.98
N ALA A 22 -21.20 13.52 -13.14
CA ALA A 22 -21.25 12.29 -12.34
C ALA A 22 -19.84 11.85 -11.96
N ARG A 23 -19.51 11.88 -10.66
CA ARG A 23 -18.38 11.13 -10.10
C ARG A 23 -18.65 9.65 -10.33
N GLN A 24 -18.17 9.12 -11.45
CA GLN A 24 -18.35 7.73 -11.82
C GLN A 24 -17.16 6.94 -11.27
N ILE A 25 -17.40 6.22 -10.17
CA ILE A 25 -16.51 5.14 -9.71
C ILE A 25 -16.41 4.13 -10.86
N SER A 26 -15.20 3.58 -11.04
CA SER A 26 -14.88 2.59 -12.07
C SER A 26 -15.64 1.29 -11.83
N ASP A 27 -16.86 1.24 -12.35
CA ASP A 27 -17.63 0.01 -12.46
C ASP A 27 -17.31 -0.63 -13.83
N PRO A 28 -16.60 -1.78 -13.86
CA PRO A 28 -16.25 -2.48 -15.11
C PRO A 28 -17.49 -2.89 -15.92
N THR A 29 -18.66 -2.96 -15.28
CA THR A 29 -19.94 -3.31 -15.89
C THR A 29 -20.42 -2.28 -16.92
N LYS A 30 -20.06 -1.00 -16.75
CA LYS A 30 -20.49 0.08 -17.67
C LYS A 30 -19.75 0.09 -19.01
N ALA A 31 -18.62 -0.62 -19.13
CA ALA A 31 -17.89 -0.76 -20.38
C ALA A 31 -18.50 -1.79 -21.33
N ILE A 32 -19.33 -2.71 -20.82
CA ILE A 32 -19.87 -3.83 -21.59
C ILE A 32 -21.32 -3.58 -22.07
N LEU A 33 -22.12 -2.79 -21.34
CA LEU A 33 -23.58 -2.77 -21.53
C LEU A 33 -24.19 -1.51 -22.18
N GLY A 34 -23.40 -0.48 -22.52
CA GLY A 34 -23.89 0.69 -23.26
C GLY A 34 -24.85 1.60 -22.47
N LYS A 35 -24.72 2.92 -22.66
CA LYS A 35 -25.37 3.96 -21.85
C LYS A 35 -26.92 3.94 -21.89
N ASN A 36 -27.55 3.36 -22.91
CA ASN A 36 -28.98 3.57 -23.18
C ASN A 36 -29.95 2.76 -22.30
N LYS A 37 -29.46 1.89 -21.40
CA LYS A 37 -30.31 1.06 -20.53
C LYS A 37 -30.19 1.36 -19.03
N LEU A 38 -29.39 2.35 -18.64
CA LEU A 38 -29.04 2.57 -17.23
C LEU A 38 -29.75 3.73 -16.53
N ASP A 39 -30.41 4.64 -17.26
CA ASP A 39 -31.15 5.74 -16.62
C ASP A 39 -32.47 5.28 -15.94
N VAL A 40 -32.94 4.08 -16.27
CA VAL A 40 -34.13 3.45 -15.64
C VAL A 40 -33.75 2.62 -14.40
N VAL A 41 -32.45 2.36 -14.17
CA VAL A 41 -31.98 1.46 -13.11
C VAL A 41 -31.52 2.25 -11.86
N SER A 42 -32.03 3.48 -11.70
CA SER A 42 -31.94 4.22 -10.43
C SER A 42 -33.01 3.77 -9.42
N CYS A 43 -33.84 2.76 -9.73
CA CYS A 43 -34.89 2.27 -8.85
C CYS A 43 -34.82 0.75 -8.68
N LYS A 44 -34.38 0.33 -7.48
CA LYS A 44 -34.76 -0.91 -6.80
C LYS A 44 -34.47 -2.23 -7.54
N SER A 45 -33.34 -2.89 -7.21
CA SER A 45 -33.27 -4.35 -7.38
C SER A 45 -32.36 -5.01 -6.34
N SER A 46 -32.87 -6.10 -5.76
CA SER A 46 -32.29 -6.90 -4.68
C SER A 46 -31.04 -7.73 -5.09
N ILE A 47 -30.48 -7.49 -6.29
CA ILE A 47 -29.41 -8.27 -6.91
C ILE A 47 -28.04 -7.55 -6.83
N TYR A 48 -28.04 -6.23 -6.64
CA TYR A 48 -26.83 -5.42 -6.46
C TYR A 48 -25.96 -5.75 -5.23
N PRO A 49 -26.49 -6.19 -4.06
CA PRO A 49 -25.60 -6.48 -2.93
C PRO A 49 -24.71 -7.70 -3.19
N TYR A 50 -25.18 -8.71 -3.95
CA TYR A 50 -24.42 -9.94 -4.19
C TYR A 50 -23.22 -9.74 -5.12
N PHE A 51 -23.37 -8.97 -6.21
CA PHE A 51 -22.27 -8.70 -7.15
C PHE A 51 -21.17 -7.83 -6.52
N ILE A 52 -21.55 -6.80 -5.76
CA ILE A 52 -20.58 -5.98 -5.00
C ILE A 52 -19.95 -6.80 -3.87
N SER A 53 -20.69 -7.68 -3.20
CA SER A 53 -20.14 -8.54 -2.14
C SER A 53 -19.09 -9.51 -2.65
N ASN A 54 -19.28 -10.10 -3.84
CA ASN A 54 -18.31 -11.02 -4.44
C ASN A 54 -17.04 -10.29 -4.90
N VAL A 55 -17.18 -9.07 -5.44
CA VAL A 55 -16.01 -8.25 -5.81
C VAL A 55 -15.24 -7.80 -4.56
N ALA A 56 -15.95 -7.39 -3.50
CA ALA A 56 -15.33 -7.00 -2.24
C ALA A 56 -14.63 -8.19 -1.54
N SER A 57 -15.23 -9.38 -1.56
CA SER A 57 -14.60 -10.59 -1.01
C SER A 57 -13.36 -10.99 -1.80
N ASN A 58 -13.41 -10.91 -3.13
CA ASN A 58 -12.26 -11.20 -3.99
C ASN A 58 -11.12 -10.20 -3.78
N LEU A 59 -11.45 -8.92 -3.62
CA LEU A 59 -10.47 -7.87 -3.34
C LEU A 59 -9.80 -8.08 -1.97
N PHE A 60 -10.59 -8.42 -0.95
CA PHE A 60 -10.07 -8.73 0.38
C PHE A 60 -9.19 -9.98 0.37
N GLN A 61 -9.59 -11.03 -0.36
CA GLN A 61 -8.78 -12.23 -0.51
C GLN A 61 -7.47 -11.93 -1.23
N GLY A 62 -7.51 -11.15 -2.31
CA GLY A 62 -6.32 -10.67 -3.01
C GLY A 62 -5.39 -9.87 -2.09
N PHE A 63 -5.94 -8.96 -1.29
CA PHE A 63 -5.20 -8.22 -0.28
C PHE A 63 -4.53 -9.15 0.74
N LEU A 64 -5.24 -10.13 1.30
CA LEU A 64 -4.66 -11.08 2.26
C LEU A 64 -3.49 -11.86 1.67
N MET A 65 -3.60 -12.31 0.41
CA MET A 65 -2.51 -13.00 -0.28
C MET A 65 -1.28 -12.10 -0.44
N ILE A 66 -1.50 -10.84 -0.82
CA ILE A 66 -0.43 -9.84 -0.96
C ILE A 66 0.17 -9.50 0.41
N TRP A 67 -0.65 -9.37 1.45
CA TRP A 67 -0.21 -9.05 2.81
C TRP A 67 0.71 -10.13 3.39
N TRP A 68 0.31 -11.40 3.29
CA TRP A 68 1.15 -12.53 3.67
C TRP A 68 2.41 -12.63 2.79
N GLY A 69 2.28 -12.39 1.48
CA GLY A 69 3.41 -12.33 0.58
C GLY A 69 4.41 -11.22 0.94
N TRP A 70 3.92 -10.06 1.39
CA TRP A 70 4.75 -8.92 1.80
C TRP A 70 5.50 -9.19 3.09
N LEU A 71 4.87 -9.91 4.03
CA LEU A 71 5.53 -10.37 5.24
C LEU A 71 6.71 -11.30 4.91
N ALA A 72 6.50 -12.26 4.01
CA ALA A 72 7.57 -13.14 3.54
C ALA A 72 8.67 -12.34 2.79
N PHE A 73 8.27 -11.39 1.94
CA PHE A 73 9.20 -10.55 1.18
C PHE A 73 10.12 -9.71 2.09
N ASN A 74 9.55 -9.00 3.07
CA ASN A 74 10.31 -8.14 3.97
C ASN A 74 11.22 -8.94 4.92
N THR A 75 10.78 -10.12 5.36
CA THR A 75 11.59 -10.98 6.25
C THR A 75 12.72 -11.70 5.52
N ALA A 76 12.46 -12.18 4.30
CA ALA A 76 13.45 -12.87 3.48
C ALA A 76 14.56 -11.93 2.95
N SER A 77 14.24 -10.64 2.73
CA SER A 77 15.18 -9.64 2.18
C SER A 77 16.43 -9.42 3.04
N ASN A 78 16.42 -9.82 4.32
CA ASN A 78 17.56 -9.67 5.22
C ASN A 78 18.54 -10.86 5.20
N TYR A 79 18.27 -11.92 4.43
CA TYR A 79 19.08 -13.14 4.40
C TYR A 79 19.35 -13.76 5.78
N SER A 80 18.44 -13.52 6.73
CA SER A 80 18.55 -13.90 8.14
C SER A 80 18.76 -15.40 8.34
N VAL A 81 18.16 -16.23 7.51
CA VAL A 81 18.32 -17.70 7.56
C VAL A 81 19.74 -18.11 7.17
N SER A 82 20.26 -17.55 6.08
CA SER A 82 21.61 -17.88 5.58
C SER A 82 22.72 -17.38 6.50
N ARG A 83 22.47 -16.33 7.29
CA ARG A 83 23.44 -15.75 8.24
C ARG A 83 23.21 -16.19 9.68
N TYR A 84 22.28 -17.11 9.94
CA TYR A 84 21.86 -17.53 11.29
C TYR A 84 21.37 -16.37 12.19
N GLN A 85 20.91 -15.27 11.59
CA GLN A 85 20.47 -14.03 12.23
C GLN A 85 18.93 -13.95 12.31
N TRP A 86 18.32 -14.93 12.99
CA TRP A 86 16.86 -15.06 13.09
C TRP A 86 16.17 -13.84 13.71
N THR A 87 16.87 -13.11 14.60
CA THR A 87 16.40 -11.89 15.24
C THR A 87 16.04 -10.81 14.23
N GLU A 88 16.88 -10.60 13.23
CA GLU A 88 16.68 -9.58 12.20
C GLU A 88 15.47 -9.90 11.32
N GLY A 89 15.27 -11.18 10.99
CA GLY A 89 14.10 -11.65 10.26
C GLY A 89 12.81 -11.42 11.05
N MET A 90 12.80 -11.74 12.34
CA MET A 90 11.66 -11.48 13.22
C MET A 90 11.37 -9.98 13.37
N ARG A 91 12.40 -9.14 13.46
CA ARG A 91 12.23 -7.68 13.56
C ARG A 91 11.53 -7.11 12.32
N SER A 92 11.95 -7.52 11.12
CA SER A 92 11.27 -7.10 9.89
C SER A 92 9.84 -7.62 9.78
N ALA A 93 9.55 -8.80 10.32
CA ALA A 93 8.18 -9.34 10.39
C ALA A 93 7.29 -8.42 11.25
N VAL A 94 7.75 -8.11 12.47
CA VAL A 94 7.05 -7.24 13.41
C VAL A 94 6.89 -5.84 12.84
N GLY A 95 7.94 -5.26 12.26
CA GLY A 95 7.88 -3.95 11.62
C GLY A 95 6.82 -3.89 10.51
N THR A 96 6.72 -4.93 9.67
CA THR A 96 5.74 -4.99 8.59
C THR A 96 4.30 -5.04 9.11
N ILE A 97 4.04 -5.86 10.14
CA ILE A 97 2.71 -5.96 10.76
C ILE A 97 2.33 -4.64 11.44
N MET A 98 3.27 -4.04 12.18
CA MET A 98 3.05 -2.77 12.90
C MET A 98 2.82 -1.60 11.94
N ALA A 99 3.53 -1.56 10.81
CA ALA A 99 3.30 -0.59 9.75
C ALA A 99 1.92 -0.76 9.11
N SER A 100 1.52 -2.01 8.84
CA SER A 100 0.20 -2.33 8.29
C SER A 100 -0.94 -1.93 9.24
N ALA A 101 -0.78 -2.16 10.55
CA ALA A 101 -1.71 -1.74 11.58
C ALA A 101 -1.84 -0.21 11.67
N GLY A 102 -0.71 0.52 11.58
CA GLY A 102 -0.69 1.99 11.53
C GLY A 102 -1.39 2.53 10.28
N GLY A 103 -1.06 1.96 9.12
CA GLY A 103 -1.64 2.30 7.83
C GLY A 103 -3.15 2.08 7.79
N GLY A 104 -3.62 0.92 8.24
CA GLY A 104 -5.04 0.58 8.34
C GLY A 104 -5.80 1.51 9.27
N THR A 105 -5.25 1.80 10.46
CA THR A 105 -5.87 2.70 11.45
C THR A 105 -6.07 4.10 10.88
N VAL A 106 -5.02 4.71 10.30
CA VAL A 106 -5.11 6.05 9.69
C VAL A 106 -6.06 6.07 8.51
N THR A 107 -6.08 5.01 7.72
CA THR A 107 -6.97 4.91 6.57
C THR A 107 -8.44 4.84 6.99
N VAL A 108 -8.76 4.08 8.03
CA VAL A 108 -10.12 4.06 8.61
C VAL A 108 -10.52 5.46 9.07
N LEU A 109 -9.62 6.18 9.76
CA LEU A 109 -9.87 7.56 10.22
C LEU A 109 -10.13 8.51 9.04
N ILE A 110 -9.27 8.50 8.02
CA ILE A 110 -9.40 9.33 6.82
C ILE A 110 -10.67 9.00 6.03
N SER A 111 -10.98 7.72 5.84
CA SER A 111 -12.21 7.27 5.18
C SER A 111 -13.44 7.74 5.95
N ARG A 112 -13.41 7.68 7.28
CA ARG A 112 -14.54 8.09 8.11
C ARG A 112 -14.74 9.60 8.11
N TRP A 113 -13.67 10.39 8.07
CA TRP A 113 -13.77 11.84 7.95
C TRP A 113 -14.22 12.29 6.56
N THR A 114 -13.72 11.65 5.49
CA THR A 114 -14.00 12.08 4.11
C THR A 114 -15.36 11.60 3.62
N THR A 115 -15.67 10.31 3.80
CA THR A 115 -16.87 9.67 3.21
C THR A 115 -17.98 9.46 4.25
N LYS A 116 -17.74 9.74 5.54
CA LYS A 116 -18.63 9.40 6.68
C LYS A 116 -18.92 7.90 6.83
N LYS A 117 -18.36 7.05 5.97
CA LYS A 117 -18.46 5.58 5.94
C LYS A 117 -17.06 5.00 5.76
N ILE A 118 -16.86 3.77 6.24
CA ILE A 118 -15.61 3.03 6.01
C ILE A 118 -15.74 2.33 4.66
N GLN A 119 -14.90 2.71 3.69
CA GLN A 119 -14.87 2.06 2.38
C GLN A 119 -13.70 1.06 2.34
N VAL A 120 -13.98 -0.15 1.85
CA VAL A 120 -13.04 -1.28 1.88
C VAL A 120 -11.92 -1.10 0.86
N ASP A 121 -12.21 -0.48 -0.28
CA ASP A 121 -11.24 -0.10 -1.31
C ASP A 121 -10.18 0.86 -0.75
N MET A 122 -10.60 1.95 -0.11
CA MET A 122 -9.68 2.90 0.51
C MET A 122 -8.83 2.21 1.58
N LEU A 123 -9.45 1.34 2.40
CA LEU A 123 -8.76 0.57 3.44
C LEU A 123 -7.64 -0.28 2.88
N ILE A 124 -7.92 -1.05 1.83
CA ILE A 124 -6.96 -1.95 1.21
C ILE A 124 -5.82 -1.15 0.57
N ASP A 125 -6.13 -0.09 -0.18
CA ASP A 125 -5.12 0.77 -0.81
C ASP A 125 -4.21 1.43 0.24
N GLY A 126 -4.79 1.91 1.34
CA GLY A 126 -4.04 2.50 2.44
C GLY A 126 -3.15 1.49 3.18
N MET A 127 -3.65 0.27 3.42
CA MET A 127 -2.82 -0.81 3.99
C MET A 127 -1.70 -1.22 3.04
N LEU A 128 -1.96 -1.34 1.73
CA LEU A 128 -0.92 -1.61 0.74
C LEU A 128 0.14 -0.51 0.68
N ALA A 129 -0.27 0.76 0.71
CA ALA A 129 0.65 1.90 0.73
C ALA A 129 1.56 1.88 1.97
N SER A 130 1.04 1.46 3.12
CA SER A 130 1.84 1.31 4.34
C SER A 130 2.86 0.16 4.26
N LEU A 131 2.51 -0.96 3.62
CA LEU A 131 3.43 -2.07 3.38
C LEU A 131 4.56 -1.64 2.45
N VAL A 132 4.24 -0.97 1.35
CA VAL A 132 5.23 -0.40 0.42
C VAL A 132 6.16 0.58 1.17
N SER A 133 5.60 1.47 1.98
CA SER A 133 6.39 2.46 2.74
C SER A 133 7.35 1.82 3.74
N SER A 134 6.97 0.73 4.40
CA SER A 134 7.84 0.05 5.36
C SER A 134 8.98 -0.76 4.71
N THR A 135 8.87 -1.07 3.41
CA THR A 135 9.75 -2.03 2.73
C THR A 135 11.22 -1.61 2.76
N ALA A 136 11.51 -0.32 2.56
CA ALA A 136 12.89 0.18 2.49
C ALA A 136 13.63 0.20 3.84
N GLY A 137 12.91 0.15 4.97
CA GLY A 137 13.50 0.25 6.30
C GLY A 137 12.99 -0.77 7.30
N CYS A 138 12.33 -1.85 6.86
CA CYS A 138 11.64 -2.80 7.74
C CYS A 138 12.56 -3.42 8.81
N LEU A 139 13.84 -3.57 8.53
CA LEU A 139 14.84 -4.01 9.49
C LEU A 139 15.16 -2.95 10.56
N PHE A 140 15.17 -1.67 10.15
CA PHE A 140 15.70 -0.59 10.94
C PHE A 140 14.68 0.14 11.82
N PHE A 141 13.40 -0.21 11.72
CA PHE A 141 12.36 0.43 12.50
C PHE A 141 12.10 -0.30 13.82
N THR A 142 12.01 0.46 14.91
CA THR A 142 11.34 -0.03 16.12
C THR A 142 9.84 -0.20 15.86
N PRO A 143 9.11 -1.06 16.60
CA PRO A 143 7.67 -1.30 16.39
C PRO A 143 6.83 -0.02 16.34
N TRP A 144 7.15 0.95 17.21
CA TRP A 144 6.48 2.26 17.24
C TRP A 144 6.77 3.10 15.99
N GLN A 145 8.04 3.18 15.58
CA GLN A 145 8.43 3.88 14.35
C GLN A 145 7.77 3.26 13.12
N ALA A 146 7.71 1.93 13.05
CA ALA A 146 7.08 1.22 11.94
C ALA A 146 5.60 1.60 11.79
N THR A 147 4.86 1.68 12.90
CA THR A 147 3.47 2.15 12.91
C THR A 147 3.34 3.58 12.39
N LEU A 148 4.23 4.49 12.79
CA LEU A 148 4.22 5.87 12.30
C LEU A 148 4.55 5.98 10.81
N VAL A 149 5.56 5.23 10.34
CA VAL A 149 5.94 5.21 8.92
C VAL A 149 4.78 4.70 8.07
N GLY A 150 4.13 3.62 8.50
CA GLY A 150 2.95 3.07 7.82
C GLY A 150 1.75 4.02 7.82
N ALA A 151 1.50 4.70 8.94
CA ALA A 151 0.45 5.70 9.10
C ALA A 151 0.65 6.91 8.16
N ILE A 152 1.87 7.44 8.07
CA ILE A 152 2.17 8.58 7.19
C ILE A 152 2.13 8.15 5.73
N GLY A 153 2.65 6.97 5.41
CA GLY A 153 2.62 6.41 4.06
C GLY A 153 1.21 6.23 3.51
N SER A 154 0.29 5.71 4.32
CA SER A 154 -1.12 5.56 3.92
C SER A 154 -1.81 6.91 3.76
N ALA A 155 -1.57 7.87 4.66
CA ALA A 155 -2.12 9.22 4.54
C ALA A 155 -1.66 9.92 3.25
N MET A 156 -0.36 9.88 2.96
CA MET A 156 0.20 10.49 1.75
C MET A 156 -0.37 9.86 0.47
N ALA A 157 -0.50 8.53 0.42
CA ALA A 157 -1.09 7.85 -0.74
C ALA A 157 -2.56 8.26 -0.95
N LEU A 158 -3.37 8.29 0.11
CA LEU A 158 -4.79 8.66 0.02
C LEU A 158 -5.00 10.11 -0.44
N LEU A 159 -4.13 11.03 -0.03
CA LEU A 159 -4.19 12.44 -0.43
C LEU A 159 -3.87 12.67 -1.92
N ILE A 160 -3.22 11.71 -2.58
CA ILE A 160 -2.80 11.83 -3.98
C ILE A 160 -3.93 11.45 -4.95
N TYR A 161 -4.90 10.63 -4.55
CA TYR A 161 -6.08 10.30 -5.37
C TYR A 161 -6.81 11.53 -5.93
N PRO A 162 -7.23 12.54 -5.12
CA PRO A 162 -7.90 13.71 -5.65
C PRO A 162 -6.99 14.59 -6.51
N LEU A 163 -5.67 14.54 -6.33
CA LEU A 163 -4.71 15.25 -7.17
C LEU A 163 -4.57 14.58 -8.54
N LEU A 164 -4.54 13.24 -8.58
CA LEU A 164 -4.56 12.46 -9.82
C LEU A 164 -5.84 12.71 -10.62
N GLU A 165 -6.99 12.80 -9.94
CA GLU A 165 -8.27 13.12 -10.57
C GLU A 165 -8.26 14.53 -11.20
N LYS A 166 -7.67 15.53 -10.52
CA LYS A 166 -7.49 16.88 -11.07
C LYS A 166 -6.53 16.91 -12.27
N ALA A 167 -5.50 16.06 -12.25
CA ALA A 167 -4.55 15.92 -13.35
C ALA A 167 -5.09 15.10 -14.53
N GLN A 168 -6.33 14.61 -14.45
CA GLN A 168 -6.97 13.76 -15.47
C GLN A 168 -6.16 12.50 -15.81
N ILE A 169 -5.47 11.93 -14.83
CA ILE A 169 -4.74 10.67 -14.95
C ILE A 169 -5.68 9.54 -14.50
N ASP A 170 -6.00 8.61 -15.39
CA ASP A 170 -6.90 7.49 -15.11
C ASP A 170 -6.09 6.26 -14.66
N ASP A 171 -5.95 6.11 -13.34
CA ASP A 171 -5.38 4.91 -12.72
C ASP A 171 -6.52 4.01 -12.23
N PRO A 172 -6.79 2.86 -12.90
CA PRO A 172 -7.92 2.00 -12.56
C PRO A 172 -7.74 1.21 -11.26
N VAL A 173 -6.50 1.01 -10.81
CA VAL A 173 -6.16 0.15 -9.67
C VAL A 173 -5.52 0.95 -8.53
N GLY A 174 -5.09 2.19 -8.76
CA GLY A 174 -4.41 3.00 -7.73
C GLY A 174 -2.94 2.64 -7.56
N VAL A 175 -2.31 2.09 -8.61
CA VAL A 175 -0.89 1.71 -8.59
C VAL A 175 0.02 2.91 -8.34
N VAL A 176 -0.31 4.08 -8.88
CA VAL A 176 0.52 5.28 -8.76
C VAL A 176 0.52 5.80 -7.31
N PRO A 177 -0.62 6.11 -6.66
CA PRO A 177 -0.62 6.55 -5.27
C PRO A 177 0.04 5.54 -4.32
N VAL A 178 -0.30 4.26 -4.44
CA VAL A 178 0.18 3.21 -3.53
C VAL A 178 1.69 2.97 -3.69
N HIS A 179 2.15 2.73 -4.92
CA HIS A 179 3.54 2.35 -5.14
C HIS A 179 4.47 3.53 -5.27
N VAL A 180 4.11 4.58 -6.01
CA VAL A 180 5.05 5.69 -6.25
C VAL A 180 5.20 6.54 -4.99
N VAL A 181 4.10 7.00 -4.42
CA VAL A 181 4.13 7.90 -3.25
C VAL A 181 4.58 7.12 -2.02
N GLY A 182 4.05 5.91 -1.83
CA GLY A 182 4.47 5.00 -0.76
C GLY A 182 5.97 4.69 -0.83
N SER A 183 6.53 4.44 -2.02
CA SER A 183 7.98 4.18 -2.14
C SER A 183 8.82 5.42 -1.90
N VAL A 184 8.40 6.60 -2.36
CA VAL A 184 9.14 7.85 -2.10
C VAL A 184 9.22 8.13 -0.60
N TRP A 185 8.09 8.06 0.10
CA TRP A 185 8.08 8.18 1.56
C TRP A 185 8.88 7.06 2.23
N GLY A 186 8.71 5.83 1.75
CA GLY A 186 9.42 4.66 2.25
C GLY A 186 10.93 4.78 2.14
N MET A 187 11.49 5.35 1.07
CA MET A 187 12.94 5.56 0.94
C MET A 187 13.47 6.72 1.80
N ILE A 188 12.64 7.72 2.09
CA ILE A 188 13.02 8.88 2.92
C ILE A 188 12.95 8.53 4.41
N SER A 189 11.95 7.75 4.83
CA SER A 189 11.68 7.48 6.24
C SER A 189 12.85 6.83 7.00
N PRO A 190 13.65 5.87 6.46
CA PRO A 190 14.79 5.31 7.15
C PRO A 190 15.87 6.36 7.40
N ALA A 191 16.12 7.27 6.44
CA ALA A 191 17.10 8.35 6.63
C ALA A 191 16.75 9.25 7.83
N ILE A 192 15.46 9.39 8.16
CA ILE A 192 14.98 10.19 9.29
C ILE A 192 15.05 9.39 10.60
N PHE A 193 14.63 8.12 10.58
CA PHE A 193 14.43 7.33 11.80
C PHE A 193 15.63 6.46 12.21
N VAL A 194 16.57 6.16 11.33
CA VAL A 194 17.68 5.22 11.59
C VAL A 194 18.84 5.85 12.36
N CYS A 195 18.89 7.18 12.47
CA CYS A 195 20.07 7.91 12.97
C CYS A 195 20.42 7.78 14.47
N ARG A 196 19.88 6.84 15.26
CA ARG A 196 20.26 6.75 16.70
C ARG A 196 20.51 5.37 17.32
N ASP A 197 19.88 4.28 16.88
CA ASP A 197 19.96 3.00 17.62
C ASP A 197 20.67 1.86 16.87
N PHE A 198 20.83 1.97 15.54
CA PHE A 198 21.58 0.98 14.78
C PHE A 198 23.04 1.38 14.78
N GLY A 199 23.76 0.91 15.80
CA GLY A 199 25.21 1.03 15.92
C GLY A 199 25.88 0.67 14.61
N LEU A 200 26.28 1.69 13.86
CA LEU A 200 27.27 1.57 12.79
C LEU A 200 28.64 1.14 13.35
N GLU A 201 28.78 1.06 14.68
CA GLU A 201 29.91 0.46 15.38
C GLU A 201 29.80 -1.08 15.51
N ASP A 202 28.61 -1.65 15.78
CA ASP A 202 28.49 -3.09 16.09
C ASP A 202 28.48 -4.01 14.85
N HIS A 203 27.97 -3.54 13.70
CA HIS A 203 27.96 -4.36 12.49
C HIS A 203 29.33 -4.49 11.81
N GLN A 204 30.25 -3.55 12.04
CA GLN A 204 31.65 -3.68 11.59
C GLN A 204 32.47 -4.55 12.55
N VAL A 205 32.21 -4.45 13.86
CA VAL A 205 32.92 -5.25 14.87
C VAL A 205 32.46 -6.71 14.83
N SER A 206 31.17 -7.00 14.63
CA SER A 206 30.68 -8.39 14.59
C SER A 206 31.17 -9.19 13.38
N SER A 207 31.40 -8.56 12.21
CA SER A 207 32.03 -9.25 11.07
C SER A 207 33.50 -9.59 11.34
N HIS A 208 34.22 -8.73 12.07
CA HIS A 208 35.61 -8.99 12.43
C HIS A 208 35.76 -9.99 13.59
N VAL A 209 34.84 -10.03 14.55
CA VAL A 209 34.91 -10.97 15.69
C VAL A 209 34.56 -12.41 15.27
N VAL A 210 33.62 -12.60 14.33
CA VAL A 210 33.27 -13.94 13.82
C VAL A 210 34.42 -14.54 13.00
N GLU A 211 35.13 -13.73 12.21
CA GLU A 211 36.30 -14.18 11.43
C GLU A 211 37.48 -14.60 12.33
N ILE A 212 37.66 -13.94 13.49
CA ILE A 212 38.69 -14.29 14.48
C ILE A 212 38.31 -15.55 15.27
N SER A 213 37.02 -15.82 15.52
CA SER A 213 36.58 -17.04 16.21
C SER A 213 36.64 -18.31 15.36
N SER A 214 36.68 -18.19 14.03
CA SER A 214 36.81 -19.33 13.10
C SER A 214 38.27 -19.73 12.83
N LEU A 215 39.24 -19.02 13.40
CA LEU A 215 40.69 -19.28 13.28
C LEU A 215 41.30 -19.88 14.56
N LYS A 216 40.50 -20.52 15.42
CA LYS A 216 40.98 -21.32 16.56
C LYS A 216 40.43 -22.74 16.50
#